data_AF-A0A7Y4RBC9-F1
#
_entry.id   AF-A0A7Y4RBC9-F1
#
_cell.length_a   1.000
_cell.length_b   1.000
_cell.length_c   1.000
_cell.angle_alpha   90.00
_cell.angle_beta   90.00
_cell.angle_gamma   90.00
#
_symmetry.space_group_name_H-M   'P 1'
#
loop_
_entity.id
_entity.type
_entity.pdbx_description
1 polymer ?
#
loop_
_entity_poly.entity_id
_entity_poly.type
_entity_poly.pdbx_seq_one_letter_code
_entity_poly.pdbx_strand_id
1 'polypeptide(L)'
;MKENAGATPQLHVEGQDDLHTIVHLLERHGVGMDDGVRPIDISPQGTLSNLIRRMPAAILVATDRPVGFVLDTDTTPKKRWGQVRERIKKTGAVAPDGCPTEGFIGRVPDYPCDFGVWLMPDCKTDGGTLETLLRSLVPTKDRLWQHAESSTGDAKTALGAKFRDQHQLKASMHCWLAWQEEPGLPFGTAIKANYFNDDSPQAMAFLRWLGKLFGIKKLGNVPPATT
;
A
#
# COMPACT_ATOMS: atom_id res chain seq x y z
N MET A 1 -11.46 -32.20 -11.55
CA MET A 1 -10.59 -31.43 -12.47
C MET A 1 -9.68 -30.59 -11.60
N LYS A 2 -8.36 -30.84 -11.61
CA LYS A 2 -7.41 -29.94 -10.94
C LYS A 2 -7.28 -28.73 -11.85
N GLU A 3 -7.78 -27.58 -11.43
CA GLU A 3 -7.42 -26.31 -12.07
C GLU A 3 -5.90 -26.26 -12.11
N ASN A 4 -5.36 -25.97 -13.28
CA ASN A 4 -3.94 -25.72 -13.46
C ASN A 4 -3.65 -24.43 -12.67
N ALA A 5 -3.25 -24.57 -11.39
CA ALA A 5 -2.97 -23.43 -10.55
C ALA A 5 -1.74 -22.72 -11.14
N GLY A 6 -1.97 -21.66 -11.90
CA GLY A 6 -0.92 -20.78 -12.38
C GLY A 6 -0.07 -20.29 -11.21
N ALA A 7 1.16 -19.85 -11.50
CA ALA A 7 2.04 -19.36 -10.45
C ALA A 7 1.37 -18.23 -9.65
N THR A 8 1.51 -18.27 -8.32
CA THR A 8 0.88 -17.30 -7.43
C THR A 8 1.33 -15.88 -7.80
N PRO A 9 0.38 -14.93 -8.05
CA PRO A 9 0.71 -13.53 -8.30
C PRO A 9 1.58 -12.94 -7.19
N GLN A 10 2.38 -11.94 -7.53
CA GLN A 10 3.32 -11.32 -6.58
C GLN A 10 3.04 -9.84 -6.36
N LEU A 11 3.19 -9.35 -5.14
CA LEU A 11 3.13 -7.94 -4.77
C LEU A 11 4.42 -7.53 -4.07
N HIS A 12 5.20 -6.66 -4.69
CA HIS A 12 6.41 -6.10 -4.09
C HIS A 12 6.08 -4.84 -3.31
N VAL A 13 6.56 -4.80 -2.06
CA VAL A 13 6.36 -3.69 -1.12
C VAL A 13 7.71 -3.24 -0.55
N GLU A 14 7.79 -2.05 0.05
CA GLU A 14 9.06 -1.54 0.56
C GLU A 14 9.55 -2.33 1.77
N GLY A 15 8.76 -2.39 2.85
CA GLY A 15 9.16 -2.93 4.14
C GLY A 15 8.28 -4.06 4.65
N GLN A 16 8.71 -4.62 5.78
CA GLN A 16 7.98 -5.68 6.48
C GLN A 16 6.65 -5.15 7.06
N ASP A 17 6.64 -3.91 7.53
CA ASP A 17 5.43 -3.25 8.05
C ASP A 17 4.34 -3.11 6.98
N ASP A 18 4.71 -2.78 5.73
CA ASP A 18 3.80 -2.71 4.59
C ASP A 18 3.16 -4.06 4.29
N LEU A 19 3.96 -5.12 4.29
CA LEU A 19 3.49 -6.47 4.08
C LEU A 19 2.41 -6.83 5.10
N HIS A 20 2.72 -6.69 6.39
CA HIS A 20 1.77 -7.07 7.44
C HIS A 20 0.52 -6.20 7.40
N THR A 21 0.66 -4.91 7.09
CA THR A 21 -0.47 -4.00 6.95
C THR A 21 -1.40 -4.43 5.82
N ILE A 22 -0.86 -4.73 4.64
CA ILE A 22 -1.65 -5.15 3.47
C ILE A 22 -2.29 -6.52 3.72
N VAL A 23 -1.58 -7.47 4.34
CA VAL A 23 -2.14 -8.79 4.72
C VAL A 23 -3.39 -8.61 5.58
N HIS A 24 -3.29 -7.87 6.68
CA HIS A 24 -4.44 -7.71 7.59
C HIS A 24 -5.55 -6.86 6.98
N LEU A 25 -5.22 -5.91 6.09
CA LEU A 25 -6.23 -5.16 5.35
C LEU A 25 -7.01 -6.08 4.39
N LEU A 26 -6.33 -7.00 3.70
CA LEU A 26 -6.96 -8.00 2.84
C LEU A 26 -7.84 -8.96 3.64
N GLU A 27 -7.36 -9.46 4.78
CA GLU A 27 -8.11 -10.35 5.68
C GLU A 27 -9.38 -9.69 6.21
N ARG A 28 -9.29 -8.44 6.64
CA ARG A 28 -10.46 -7.63 7.07
C ARG A 28 -11.53 -7.54 5.98
N HIS A 29 -11.12 -7.56 4.71
CA HIS A 29 -12.02 -7.55 3.54
C HIS A 29 -12.33 -8.95 3.00
N GLY A 30 -12.14 -9.99 3.83
CA GLY A 30 -12.53 -11.37 3.54
C GLY A 30 -11.60 -12.12 2.61
N VAL A 31 -10.41 -11.60 2.28
CA VAL A 31 -9.40 -12.27 1.48
C VAL A 31 -8.46 -13.04 2.41
N GLY A 32 -8.56 -14.37 2.41
CA GLY A 32 -7.70 -15.22 3.25
C GLY A 32 -6.25 -15.20 2.77
N MET A 33 -5.31 -14.95 3.69
CA MET A 33 -3.88 -14.85 3.41
C MET A 33 -3.05 -16.02 4.00
N ASP A 34 -3.74 -16.99 4.60
CA ASP A 34 -3.18 -18.23 5.15
C ASP A 34 -2.69 -19.19 4.06
N ASP A 35 -1.84 -20.13 4.48
CA ASP A 35 -1.28 -21.17 3.63
C ASP A 35 -2.39 -22.00 2.97
N GLY A 36 -2.34 -22.10 1.64
CA GLY A 36 -3.31 -22.85 0.82
C GLY A 36 -4.51 -22.04 0.31
N VAL A 37 -4.74 -20.83 0.82
CA VAL A 37 -5.84 -19.93 0.36
C VAL A 37 -5.33 -18.58 -0.15
N ARG A 38 -4.05 -18.27 0.06
CA ARG A 38 -3.40 -17.01 -0.34
C ARG A 38 -3.47 -16.76 -1.86
N PRO A 39 -4.16 -15.70 -2.33
CA PRO A 39 -4.25 -15.37 -3.75
C PRO A 39 -3.07 -14.55 -4.27
N ILE A 40 -2.25 -13.95 -3.39
CA ILE A 40 -1.10 -13.10 -3.76
C ILE A 40 0.03 -13.35 -2.77
N ASP A 41 1.26 -13.53 -3.26
CA ASP A 41 2.47 -13.54 -2.44
C ASP A 41 3.04 -12.12 -2.29
N ILE A 42 3.19 -11.64 -1.06
CA ILE A 42 3.67 -10.27 -0.79
C ILE A 42 5.14 -10.33 -0.34
N SER A 43 6.01 -9.59 -1.02
CA SER A 43 7.47 -9.67 -0.83
C SER A 43 8.09 -8.31 -0.54
N PRO A 44 8.66 -8.09 0.66
CA PRO A 44 9.32 -6.84 1.01
C PRO A 44 10.68 -6.74 0.30
N GLN A 45 11.01 -5.55 -0.23
CA GLN A 45 12.25 -5.30 -0.98
C GLN A 45 13.32 -4.54 -0.17
N GLY A 46 13.01 -4.21 1.08
CA GLY A 46 13.88 -3.58 2.07
C GLY A 46 13.98 -2.06 1.94
N THR A 47 14.09 -1.53 0.71
CA THR A 47 14.09 -0.08 0.47
C THR A 47 13.36 0.26 -0.82
N LEU A 48 12.80 1.46 -0.88
CA LEU A 48 12.17 2.02 -2.07
C LEU A 48 13.10 2.01 -3.30
N SER A 49 14.38 2.34 -3.08
CA SER A 49 15.39 2.33 -4.14
C SER A 49 15.61 0.92 -4.70
N ASN A 50 15.65 -0.10 -3.83
CA ASN A 50 15.76 -1.49 -4.26
C ASN A 50 14.54 -1.93 -5.06
N LEU A 51 13.34 -1.57 -4.60
CA LEU A 51 12.07 -1.89 -5.25
C LEU A 51 12.01 -1.29 -6.67
N ILE A 52 12.27 0.01 -6.81
CA ILE A 52 12.31 0.70 -8.11
C ILE A 52 13.39 0.11 -9.02
N ARG A 53 14.57 -0.23 -8.48
CA ARG A 53 15.66 -0.79 -9.28
C ARG A 53 15.30 -2.16 -9.86
N ARG A 54 14.66 -3.02 -9.07
CA ARG A 54 14.34 -4.41 -9.42
C ARG A 54 13.08 -4.56 -10.27
N MET A 55 12.21 -3.55 -10.26
CA MET A 55 10.92 -3.57 -10.97
C MET A 55 10.99 -4.09 -12.43
N PRO A 56 11.91 -3.64 -13.32
CA PRO A 56 11.94 -4.17 -14.68
C PRO A 56 12.20 -5.66 -14.75
N ALA A 57 13.13 -6.17 -13.93
CA ALA A 57 13.46 -7.59 -13.89
C ALA A 57 12.29 -8.42 -13.34
N ALA A 58 11.63 -7.93 -12.29
CA ALA A 58 10.45 -8.60 -11.74
C ALA A 58 9.30 -8.70 -12.77
N ILE A 59 9.06 -7.63 -13.54
CA ILE A 59 8.07 -7.64 -14.63
C ILE A 59 8.46 -8.63 -15.75
N LEU A 60 9.72 -8.61 -16.19
CA LEU A 60 10.17 -9.45 -17.31
C LEU A 60 10.30 -10.94 -16.94
N VAL A 61 10.50 -11.27 -15.66
CA VAL A 61 10.56 -12.66 -15.18
C VAL A 61 9.18 -13.22 -14.88
N ALA A 62 8.21 -12.38 -14.50
CA ALA A 62 6.83 -12.77 -14.22
C ALA A 62 6.02 -12.99 -15.51
N THR A 63 6.41 -13.98 -16.32
CA THR A 63 5.75 -14.28 -17.60
C THR A 63 4.46 -15.07 -17.48
N ASP A 64 4.20 -15.68 -16.33
CA ASP A 64 3.09 -16.63 -16.09
C ASP A 64 2.13 -16.20 -14.98
N ARG A 65 2.35 -15.01 -14.40
CA ARG A 65 1.55 -14.47 -13.30
C ARG A 65 1.55 -12.95 -13.28
N PRO A 66 0.52 -12.31 -12.74
CA PRO A 66 0.55 -10.87 -12.52
C PRO A 66 1.55 -10.45 -11.43
N VAL A 67 2.12 -9.25 -11.57
CA VAL A 67 3.02 -8.65 -10.57
C VAL A 67 2.64 -7.21 -10.23
N GLY A 68 2.53 -6.90 -8.95
CA GLY A 68 2.21 -5.56 -8.44
C GLY A 68 3.37 -4.92 -7.71
N PHE A 69 3.39 -3.59 -7.68
CA PHE A 69 4.33 -2.80 -6.90
C PHE A 69 3.59 -1.73 -6.12
N VAL A 70 3.83 -1.66 -4.82
CA VAL A 70 3.34 -0.58 -3.95
C VAL A 70 4.53 0.26 -3.53
N LEU A 71 4.43 1.57 -3.74
CA LEU A 71 5.50 2.51 -3.45
C LEU A 71 4.98 3.70 -2.66
N ASP A 72 5.75 4.13 -1.68
CA ASP A 72 5.54 5.43 -1.07
C ASP A 72 5.91 6.55 -2.04
N THR A 73 5.13 7.61 -1.99
CA THR A 73 5.34 8.80 -2.81
C THR A 73 6.54 9.59 -2.27
N ASP A 74 6.69 9.69 -0.94
CA ASP A 74 7.67 10.49 -0.14
C ASP A 74 7.72 12.00 -0.43
N THR A 75 7.57 12.38 -1.70
CA THR A 75 7.73 13.75 -2.19
C THR A 75 6.47 14.14 -2.95
N THR A 76 6.44 13.98 -4.27
CA THR A 76 5.24 14.22 -5.08
C THR A 76 4.95 13.02 -5.98
N PRO A 77 3.67 12.69 -6.26
CA PRO A 77 3.32 11.59 -7.13
C PRO A 77 3.92 11.77 -8.51
N LYS A 78 3.99 13.01 -9.03
CA LYS A 78 4.61 13.32 -10.32
C LYS A 78 6.08 12.90 -10.37
N LYS A 79 6.86 13.23 -9.33
CA LYS A 79 8.28 12.88 -9.26
C LYS A 79 8.47 11.37 -9.14
N ARG A 80 7.72 10.73 -8.24
CA ARG A 80 7.79 9.27 -8.03
C ARG A 80 7.37 8.51 -9.28
N TRP A 81 6.25 8.91 -9.88
CA TRP A 81 5.74 8.32 -11.12
C TRP A 81 6.72 8.46 -12.26
N GLY A 82 7.38 9.61 -12.41
CA GLY A 82 8.45 9.79 -13.39
C GLY A 82 9.55 8.73 -13.26
N GLN A 83 10.01 8.44 -12.03
CA GLN A 83 11.00 7.38 -11.78
C GLN A 83 10.48 5.99 -12.15
N VAL A 84 9.21 5.70 -11.82
CA VAL A 84 8.54 4.44 -12.17
C VAL A 84 8.43 4.29 -13.69
N ARG A 85 8.01 5.34 -14.41
CA ARG A 85 7.90 5.33 -15.88
C ARG A 85 9.22 5.00 -16.55
N GLU A 86 10.33 5.57 -16.08
CA GLU A 86 11.66 5.26 -16.60
C GLU A 86 12.07 3.80 -16.36
N ARG A 87 11.46 3.10 -15.38
CA ARG A 87 11.63 1.66 -15.18
C ARG A 87 10.71 0.86 -16.10
N ILE A 88 9.44 1.25 -16.20
CA ILE A 88 8.46 0.62 -17.08
C ILE A 88 8.93 0.65 -18.54
N LYS A 89 9.47 1.77 -19.02
CA LYS A 89 10.01 1.88 -20.39
C LYS A 89 11.06 0.82 -20.72
N LYS A 90 11.83 0.35 -19.73
CA LYS A 90 12.87 -0.68 -19.92
C LYS A 90 12.31 -2.07 -20.17
N THR A 91 11.03 -2.30 -19.91
CA THR A 91 10.36 -3.57 -20.20
C THR A 91 9.71 -3.57 -21.58
N GLY A 92 9.68 -2.43 -22.28
CA GLY A 92 8.95 -2.26 -23.54
C GLY A 92 7.47 -1.88 -23.36
N ALA A 93 6.97 -1.84 -22.12
CA ALA A 93 5.61 -1.37 -21.84
C ALA A 93 5.49 0.17 -21.90
N VAL A 94 4.28 0.64 -22.16
CA VAL A 94 3.95 2.06 -22.21
C VAL A 94 3.20 2.47 -20.94
N ALA A 95 3.60 3.61 -20.36
CA ALA A 95 2.96 4.19 -19.19
C ALA A 95 2.57 5.66 -19.45
N PRO A 96 1.37 6.10 -19.00
CA PRO A 96 0.88 7.46 -19.17
C PRO A 96 1.76 8.49 -18.46
N ASP A 97 1.64 9.76 -18.83
CA ASP A 97 2.48 10.84 -18.27
C ASP A 97 2.25 11.10 -16.77
N GLY A 98 1.02 10.93 -16.30
CA GLY A 98 0.64 10.99 -14.88
C GLY A 98 0.26 9.62 -14.34
N CYS A 99 0.39 9.43 -13.03
CA CYS A 99 -0.04 8.20 -12.38
C CYS A 99 -1.58 8.14 -12.42
N PRO A 100 -2.20 7.07 -12.94
CA PRO A 100 -3.64 6.91 -12.89
C PRO A 100 -4.13 6.87 -11.45
N THR A 101 -5.29 7.48 -11.22
CA THR A 101 -5.86 7.70 -9.89
C THR A 101 -6.40 6.42 -9.25
N GLU A 102 -6.74 5.48 -10.10
CA GLU A 102 -7.22 4.13 -9.84
C GLU A 102 -6.06 3.11 -9.82
N GLY A 103 -4.82 3.60 -9.81
CA GLY A 103 -3.62 2.80 -9.92
C GLY A 103 -3.31 2.42 -11.37
N PHE A 104 -2.04 2.22 -11.67
CA PHE A 104 -1.62 1.78 -12.98
C PHE A 104 -1.74 0.27 -13.09
N ILE A 105 -2.30 -0.20 -14.21
CA ILE A 105 -2.22 -1.58 -14.66
C ILE A 105 -1.80 -1.52 -16.13
N GLY A 106 -0.75 -2.25 -16.47
CA GLY A 106 -0.18 -2.28 -17.81
C GLY A 106 0.26 -3.68 -18.18
N ARG A 107 0.66 -3.84 -19.44
CA ARG A 107 1.13 -5.10 -20.00
C ARG A 107 2.35 -4.85 -20.85
N VAL A 108 3.31 -5.76 -20.80
CA VAL A 108 4.44 -5.79 -21.74
C VAL A 108 3.94 -6.41 -23.05
N PRO A 109 4.25 -5.83 -24.22
CA PRO A 109 3.90 -6.44 -25.51
C PRO A 109 4.33 -7.91 -25.55
N ASP A 110 3.47 -8.77 -26.10
CA ASP A 110 3.68 -10.22 -26.22
C ASP A 110 3.75 -11.02 -24.91
N TYR A 111 3.60 -10.38 -23.74
CA TYR A 111 3.54 -11.06 -22.44
C TYR A 111 2.07 -11.27 -22.03
N PRO A 112 1.70 -12.45 -21.51
CA PRO A 112 0.30 -12.77 -21.25
C PRO A 112 -0.24 -12.15 -19.95
N CYS A 113 0.64 -11.68 -19.06
CA CYS A 113 0.28 -11.24 -17.71
C CYS A 113 0.40 -9.73 -17.52
N ASP A 114 -0.49 -9.20 -16.70
CA ASP A 114 -0.48 -7.78 -16.33
C ASP A 114 0.50 -7.50 -15.21
N PHE A 115 1.02 -6.29 -15.18
CA PHE A 115 1.68 -5.75 -14.00
C PHE A 115 1.01 -4.45 -13.57
N GLY A 116 1.12 -4.12 -12.29
CA GLY A 116 0.51 -2.90 -11.78
C GLY A 116 1.44 -2.12 -10.87
N VAL A 117 1.18 -0.82 -10.77
CA VAL A 117 1.86 0.06 -9.82
C VAL A 117 0.83 0.90 -9.06
N TRP A 118 0.97 0.92 -7.74
CA TRP A 118 0.25 1.79 -6.83
C TRP A 118 1.23 2.74 -6.14
N LEU A 119 0.92 4.04 -6.14
CA LEU A 119 1.63 5.02 -5.34
C LEU A 119 0.76 5.37 -4.12
N MET A 120 1.29 5.16 -2.92
CA MET A 120 0.55 5.42 -1.69
C MET A 120 0.17 6.89 -1.52
N PRO A 121 -0.98 7.16 -0.87
CA PRO A 121 -2.06 6.22 -0.60
C PRO A 121 -3.06 6.09 -1.76
N ASP A 122 -3.01 6.99 -2.77
CA ASP A 122 -4.07 7.21 -3.76
C ASP A 122 -3.58 7.75 -5.12
N CYS A 123 -2.27 7.62 -5.41
CA CYS A 123 -1.61 8.16 -6.59
C CYS A 123 -1.67 9.70 -6.77
N LYS A 124 -2.15 10.45 -5.76
CA LYS A 124 -2.35 11.91 -5.83
C LYS A 124 -1.75 12.69 -4.67
N THR A 125 -1.67 12.09 -3.49
CA THR A 125 -1.26 12.79 -2.28
C THR A 125 0.26 13.02 -2.26
N ASP A 126 0.67 14.27 -2.09
CA ASP A 126 2.06 14.63 -1.82
C ASP A 126 2.51 14.08 -0.46
N GLY A 127 3.73 13.57 -0.38
CA GLY A 127 4.25 12.91 0.83
C GLY A 127 3.47 11.65 1.23
N GLY A 128 2.68 11.08 0.32
CA GLY A 128 1.87 9.91 0.60
C GLY A 128 2.71 8.69 1.00
N THR A 129 2.33 8.07 2.12
CA THR A 129 2.97 6.88 2.72
C THR A 129 1.91 5.86 3.11
N LEU A 130 2.34 4.66 3.51
CA LEU A 130 1.47 3.70 4.19
C LEU A 130 0.80 4.33 5.43
N GLU A 131 1.53 5.10 6.23
CA GLU A 131 0.95 5.79 7.39
C GLU A 131 -0.14 6.80 6.97
N THR A 132 -0.04 7.42 5.78
CA THR A 132 -1.12 8.26 5.22
C THR A 132 -2.37 7.43 4.94
N LEU A 133 -2.22 6.21 4.42
CA LEU A 133 -3.34 5.29 4.23
C LEU A 133 -3.96 4.91 5.58
N LEU A 134 -3.15 4.50 6.56
CA LEU A 134 -3.63 4.13 7.90
C LEU A 134 -4.34 5.28 8.60
N ARG A 135 -3.81 6.50 8.47
CA ARG A 135 -4.44 7.71 8.99
C ARG A 135 -5.85 7.92 8.44
N SER A 136 -6.09 7.56 7.18
CA SER A 136 -7.42 7.67 6.57
C SER A 136 -8.44 6.69 7.16
N LEU A 137 -7.97 5.62 7.83
CA LEU A 137 -8.82 4.62 8.49
C LEU A 137 -9.11 4.95 9.97
N VAL A 138 -8.45 5.97 10.51
CA VAL A 138 -8.73 6.48 11.87
C VAL A 138 -9.95 7.39 11.81
N PRO A 139 -10.97 7.16 12.67
CA PRO A 139 -12.18 7.98 12.69
C PRO A 139 -11.90 9.48 12.78
N THR A 140 -12.55 10.28 11.93
CA THR A 140 -12.32 11.73 11.84
C THR A 140 -12.57 12.49 13.16
N LYS A 141 -13.42 11.95 14.03
CA LYS A 141 -13.78 12.53 15.34
C LYS A 141 -13.06 11.86 16.53
N ASP A 142 -12.04 11.05 16.28
CA ASP A 142 -11.25 10.44 17.34
C ASP A 142 -10.47 11.52 18.12
N ARG A 143 -10.85 11.71 19.39
CA ARG A 143 -10.22 12.69 20.29
C ARG A 143 -8.82 12.26 20.72
N LEU A 144 -8.56 10.97 20.83
CA LEU A 144 -7.24 10.44 21.14
C LEU A 144 -6.28 10.66 19.98
N TRP A 145 -6.75 10.52 18.73
CA TRP A 145 -5.95 10.88 17.56
C TRP A 145 -5.51 12.34 17.60
N GLN A 146 -6.47 13.25 17.79
CA GLN A 146 -6.19 14.69 17.86
C GLN A 146 -5.19 15.01 18.97
N HIS A 147 -5.35 14.37 20.13
CA HIS A 147 -4.43 14.56 21.25
C HIS A 147 -3.04 13.98 20.97
N ALA A 148 -2.94 12.82 20.32
CA ALA A 148 -1.67 12.19 19.98
C ALA A 148 -0.90 13.01 18.95
N GLU A 149 -1.59 13.53 17.94
CA GLU A 149 -1.02 14.41 16.92
C GLU A 149 -0.47 15.70 17.54
N SER A 150 -1.27 16.38 18.37
CA SER A 150 -0.82 17.57 19.10
C SER A 150 0.37 17.27 20.02
N SER A 151 0.27 16.24 20.85
CA SER A 151 1.32 15.88 21.82
C SER A 151 2.62 15.49 21.14
N THR A 152 2.55 14.82 19.98
CA THR A 152 3.73 14.48 19.18
C THR A 152 4.36 15.73 18.58
N GLY A 153 3.56 16.69 18.13
CA GLY A 153 4.04 18.01 17.68
C GLY A 153 4.73 18.80 18.79
N ASP A 154 4.14 18.83 19.99
CA ASP A 154 4.72 19.48 21.17
C ASP A 154 6.03 18.80 21.59
N ALA A 155 6.06 17.46 21.59
CA ALA A 155 7.27 16.71 21.90
C ALA A 155 8.41 17.06 20.93
N LYS A 156 8.10 17.23 19.65
CA LYS A 156 9.07 17.60 18.61
C LYS A 156 9.58 19.03 18.75
N THR A 157 8.67 19.98 18.96
CA THR A 157 8.98 21.41 18.91
C THR A 157 9.47 21.97 20.25
N ALA A 158 8.95 21.48 21.37
CA ALA A 158 9.23 22.00 22.70
C ALA A 158 10.12 21.10 23.56
N LEU A 159 10.09 19.77 23.35
CA LEU A 159 10.76 18.81 24.24
C LEU A 159 11.96 18.09 23.60
N GLY A 160 12.26 18.36 22.33
CA GLY A 160 13.44 17.82 21.64
C GLY A 160 13.32 16.36 21.20
N ALA A 161 12.11 15.90 20.83
CA ALA A 161 11.93 14.55 20.28
C ALA A 161 12.84 14.30 19.05
N LYS A 162 13.44 13.11 19.00
CA LYS A 162 14.56 12.79 18.09
C LYS A 162 14.15 12.28 16.70
N PHE A 163 12.86 12.01 16.48
CA PHE A 163 12.41 11.50 15.19
C PHE A 163 12.57 12.56 14.09
N ARG A 164 12.81 12.14 12.85
CA ARG A 164 12.97 13.03 11.69
C ARG A 164 11.63 13.66 11.31
N ASP A 165 11.64 14.85 10.72
CA ASP A 165 10.40 15.57 10.40
C ASP A 165 9.48 14.78 9.46
N GLN A 166 10.06 14.06 8.50
CA GLN A 166 9.34 13.13 7.60
C GLN A 166 8.65 11.96 8.32
N HIS A 167 8.98 11.70 9.59
CA HIS A 167 8.38 10.65 10.42
C HIS A 167 7.35 11.20 11.42
N GLN A 168 6.94 12.47 11.30
CA GLN A 168 5.91 13.07 12.17
C GLN A 168 4.64 12.22 12.21
N LEU A 169 4.10 11.84 11.05
CA LEU A 169 2.87 11.04 10.98
C LEU A 169 3.06 9.65 11.63
N LYS A 170 4.20 9.00 11.36
CA LYS A 170 4.55 7.72 11.97
C LYS A 170 4.66 7.81 13.50
N ALA A 171 5.27 8.87 14.01
CA ALA A 171 5.37 9.11 15.45
C ALA A 171 3.98 9.35 16.08
N SER A 172 3.13 10.17 15.45
CA SER A 172 1.76 10.41 15.90
C SER A 172 0.93 9.12 15.92
N MET A 173 1.07 8.28 14.88
CA MET A 173 0.43 6.97 14.79
C MET A 173 0.85 6.04 15.94
N HIS A 174 2.14 5.91 16.22
CA HIS A 174 2.60 5.08 17.34
C HIS A 174 2.18 5.64 18.71
N CYS A 175 2.13 6.97 18.86
CA CYS A 175 1.63 7.61 20.08
C CYS A 175 0.13 7.30 20.30
N TRP A 176 -0.68 7.42 19.25
CA TRP A 176 -2.10 7.06 19.29
C TRP A 176 -2.32 5.56 19.56
N LEU A 177 -1.49 4.69 18.98
CA LEU A 177 -1.54 3.24 19.23
C LEU A 177 -1.17 2.87 20.67
N ALA A 178 -0.28 3.64 21.31
CA ALA A 178 0.09 3.45 22.71
C ALA A 178 -1.06 3.71 23.69
N TRP A 179 -2.15 4.36 23.25
CA TRP A 179 -3.33 4.66 24.07
C TRP A 179 -4.54 3.77 23.75
N GLN A 180 -4.37 2.76 22.90
CA GLN A 180 -5.42 1.79 22.60
C GLN A 180 -5.53 0.73 23.71
N GLU A 181 -6.57 -0.10 23.62
CA GLU A 181 -6.86 -1.16 24.60
C GLU A 181 -5.66 -2.08 24.85
N GLU A 182 -5.00 -2.52 23.79
CA GLU A 182 -3.67 -3.15 23.82
C GLU A 182 -2.64 -2.12 23.34
N PRO A 183 -1.83 -1.56 24.24
CA PRO A 183 -0.91 -0.48 23.92
C PRO A 183 0.16 -0.87 22.90
N GLY A 184 0.33 -0.03 21.88
CA GLY A 184 1.51 -0.03 21.03
C GLY A 184 1.58 -1.17 20.01
N LEU A 185 0.43 -1.76 19.66
CA LEU A 185 0.36 -2.79 18.63
C LEU A 185 1.00 -2.33 17.30
N PRO A 186 1.74 -3.20 16.60
CA PRO A 186 2.18 -2.94 15.22
C PRO A 186 0.98 -2.69 14.30
N PHE A 187 1.18 -1.94 13.21
CA PHE A 187 0.08 -1.52 12.32
C PHE A 187 -0.80 -2.66 11.81
N GLY A 188 -0.20 -3.76 11.33
CA GLY A 188 -0.95 -4.93 10.88
C GLY A 188 -1.85 -5.52 11.99
N THR A 189 -1.30 -5.70 13.18
CA THR A 189 -2.05 -6.23 14.34
C THR A 189 -3.13 -5.26 14.80
N ALA A 190 -2.89 -3.96 14.75
CA ALA A 190 -3.88 -2.94 15.07
C ALA A 190 -5.05 -2.90 14.07
N ILE A 191 -4.83 -3.23 12.79
CA ILE A 191 -5.93 -3.46 11.83
C ILE A 191 -6.76 -4.67 12.25
N LYS A 192 -6.10 -5.77 12.61
CA LYS A 192 -6.77 -7.00 13.07
C LYS A 192 -7.54 -6.79 14.37
N ALA A 193 -7.04 -5.94 15.26
CA ALA A 193 -7.68 -5.55 16.51
C ALA A 193 -8.81 -4.52 16.34
N ASN A 194 -9.15 -4.13 15.10
CA ASN A 194 -10.20 -3.15 14.79
C ASN A 194 -9.96 -1.79 15.48
N TYR A 195 -8.72 -1.31 15.54
CA TYR A 195 -8.44 0.08 15.97
C TYR A 195 -8.68 1.06 14.82
N PHE A 196 -8.41 0.61 13.59
CA PHE A 196 -8.78 1.30 12.36
C PHE A 196 -10.17 0.84 11.97
N ASN A 197 -11.20 1.69 12.08
CA ASN A 197 -12.60 1.25 11.92
C ASN A 197 -13.34 1.85 10.72
N ASP A 198 -12.72 2.78 9.99
CA ASP A 198 -13.32 3.34 8.79
C ASP A 198 -12.84 2.59 7.54
N ASP A 199 -13.70 2.49 6.52
CA ASP A 199 -13.33 2.08 5.16
C ASP A 199 -13.20 3.36 4.32
N SER A 200 -12.00 3.92 4.27
CA SER A 200 -11.77 5.19 3.59
C SER A 200 -11.85 5.04 2.05
N PRO A 201 -12.22 6.10 1.31
CA PRO A 201 -12.15 6.10 -0.15
C PRO A 201 -10.78 5.67 -0.70
N GLN A 202 -9.69 6.03 -0.01
CA GLN A 202 -8.32 5.67 -0.37
C GLN A 202 -8.09 4.17 -0.25
N ALA A 203 -8.45 3.56 0.89
CA ALA A 203 -8.31 2.12 1.09
C ALA A 203 -9.18 1.32 0.13
N MET A 204 -10.40 1.77 -0.12
CA MET A 204 -11.28 1.14 -1.09
C MET A 204 -10.73 1.24 -2.51
N ALA A 205 -10.09 2.35 -2.89
CA ALA A 205 -9.43 2.48 -4.18
C ALA A 205 -8.24 1.52 -4.32
N PHE A 206 -7.41 1.43 -3.28
CA PHE A 206 -6.28 0.51 -3.23
C PHE A 206 -6.72 -0.96 -3.34
N LEU A 207 -7.73 -1.36 -2.58
CA LEU A 207 -8.28 -2.73 -2.61
C LEU A 207 -8.92 -3.06 -3.96
N ARG A 208 -9.63 -2.12 -4.59
CA ARG A 208 -10.14 -2.30 -5.96
C ARG A 208 -9.01 -2.48 -6.97
N TRP A 209 -7.92 -1.74 -6.84
CA TRP A 209 -6.75 -1.90 -7.71
C TRP A 209 -6.12 -3.29 -7.55
N LEU A 210 -5.92 -3.76 -6.30
CA LEU A 210 -5.47 -5.14 -6.03
C LEU A 210 -6.42 -6.18 -6.63
N GLY A 211 -7.73 -5.99 -6.45
CA GLY A 211 -8.77 -6.85 -6.99
C GLY A 211 -8.73 -6.96 -8.51
N LYS A 212 -8.53 -5.84 -9.21
CA LYS A 212 -8.40 -5.78 -10.67
C LYS A 212 -7.11 -6.45 -11.16
N LEU A 213 -5.97 -6.11 -10.56
CA LEU A 213 -4.66 -6.62 -10.99
C LEU A 213 -4.54 -8.13 -10.80
N PHE A 214 -5.05 -8.65 -9.69
CA PHE A 214 -4.89 -10.06 -9.30
C PHE A 214 -6.15 -10.92 -9.50
N GLY A 215 -7.22 -10.35 -10.05
CA GLY A 215 -8.48 -11.08 -10.29
C GLY A 215 -9.23 -11.50 -9.01
N ILE A 216 -9.03 -10.82 -7.89
CA ILE A 216 -9.64 -11.16 -6.60
C ILE A 216 -11.08 -10.64 -6.55
N LYS A 217 -12.03 -11.50 -6.89
CA LYS A 217 -13.47 -11.17 -6.96
C LYS A 217 -14.04 -10.56 -5.67
N LYS A 218 -13.54 -10.98 -4.50
CA LYS A 218 -13.99 -10.45 -3.19
C LYS A 218 -13.76 -8.94 -3.04
N LEU A 219 -12.73 -8.40 -3.69
CA LEU A 219 -12.41 -6.97 -3.66
C LEU A 219 -13.16 -6.17 -4.75
N GLY A 220 -13.86 -6.85 -5.66
CA GLY A 220 -14.58 -6.23 -6.78
C GLY A 220 -15.95 -5.63 -6.44
N ASN A 221 -16.51 -5.94 -5.27
CA ASN A 221 -17.85 -5.50 -4.85
C ASN A 221 -17.83 -4.26 -3.94
N VAL A 222 -16.72 -3.54 -3.87
CA VAL A 222 -16.61 -2.31 -3.09
C VAL A 222 -17.20 -1.14 -3.89
N PRO A 223 -18.31 -0.52 -3.46
CA PRO A 223 -18.89 0.61 -4.18
C PRO A 223 -17.85 1.71 -4.40
N PRO A 224 -17.85 2.40 -5.55
CA PRO A 224 -17.05 3.62 -5.69
C PRO A 224 -17.47 4.59 -4.57
N ALA A 225 -16.48 5.25 -3.98
CA ALA A 225 -16.75 6.25 -2.94
C ALA A 225 -17.66 7.33 -3.55
N THR A 226 -18.84 7.51 -2.96
CA THR A 226 -19.75 8.59 -3.33
C THR A 226 -19.05 9.90 -3.01
N THR A 227 -18.82 10.71 -4.05
CA THR A 227 -18.38 12.12 -3.95
C THR A 227 -19.34 12.95 -3.11
#